data_AF-H0WD65-F1
#
_entry.id   AF-H0WD65-F1
#
_cell.length_a   1.000
_cell.length_b   1.000
_cell.length_c   1.000
_cell.angle_alpha   90.00
_cell.angle_beta   90.00
_cell.angle_gamma   90.00
#
_symmetry.space_group_name_H-M   'P 1'
#
loop_
_entity.id
_entity.type
_entity.pdbx_description
1 polymer ?
#
loop_
_entity_poly.entity_id
_entity_poly.type
_entity_poly.pdbx_seq_one_letter_code
_entity_poly.pdbx_strand_id
1 'polypeptide(L)'
;YFLNFSFSFYEARFSEDPFYFMPAIHMCHTANIIAPDIDKPLSKVEHTDDLTFMVRLLYSWNEPLFHLSRKTYQLNEFSAHFRNEIKHITRQSKKLQKVMETVTSQFDPEITKNVDYAVWTGLPSLQSTNEQTSLFAIYNLLRCLSWDLNRIDGYLKWFLCVLGGEC
;
A
#
# COMPACT_ATOMS: atom_id res chain seq x y z
N TYR A 1 3.43 -11.37 -4.19
CA TYR A 1 3.72 -11.78 -5.59
C TYR A 1 3.62 -10.64 -6.60
N PHE A 2 2.53 -9.86 -6.65
CA PHE A 2 2.34 -8.80 -7.68
C PHE A 2 3.40 -7.69 -7.71
N LEU A 3 3.95 -7.27 -6.56
CA LEU A 3 4.94 -6.18 -6.52
C LEU A 3 6.40 -6.64 -6.64
N ASN A 4 6.72 -7.91 -6.41
CA ASN A 4 8.09 -8.41 -6.52
C ASN A 4 8.65 -8.23 -7.94
N PHE A 5 7.81 -8.40 -8.97
CA PHE A 5 8.23 -8.23 -10.37
C PHE A 5 8.43 -6.76 -10.76
N SER A 6 7.57 -5.86 -10.29
CA SER A 6 7.72 -4.42 -10.52
C SER A 6 8.93 -3.84 -9.79
N PHE A 7 9.22 -4.38 -8.60
CA PHE A 7 10.39 -4.00 -7.80
C PHE A 7 11.69 -4.53 -8.44
N SER A 8 11.72 -5.79 -8.88
CA SER A 8 12.90 -6.37 -9.54
C SER A 8 13.26 -5.67 -10.86
N PHE A 9 12.26 -5.21 -11.64
CA PHE A 9 12.49 -4.42 -12.85
C PHE A 9 13.08 -3.04 -12.52
N TYR A 10 12.61 -2.41 -11.44
CA TYR A 10 13.13 -1.14 -10.98
C TYR A 10 14.55 -1.28 -10.42
N GLU A 11 14.80 -2.28 -9.57
CA GLU A 11 16.13 -2.61 -9.03
C GLU A 11 17.12 -2.97 -10.14
N ALA A 12 16.71 -3.75 -11.16
CA ALA A 12 17.57 -4.11 -12.29
C ALA A 12 17.97 -2.91 -13.15
N ARG A 13 17.17 -1.84 -13.20
CA ARG A 13 17.54 -0.60 -13.91
C ARG A 13 18.61 0.21 -13.17
N PHE A 14 18.71 0.04 -11.85
CA PHE A 14 19.66 0.76 -11.00
C PHE A 14 20.68 -0.18 -10.35
N SER A 15 20.81 -1.42 -10.86
CA SER A 15 21.61 -2.49 -10.28
C SER A 15 23.12 -2.30 -10.40
N GLU A 16 23.59 -1.17 -10.94
CA GLU A 16 25.01 -0.81 -10.91
C GLU A 16 25.48 -0.53 -9.48
N ASP A 17 24.58 -0.06 -8.60
CA ASP A 17 24.85 0.11 -7.18
C ASP A 17 23.63 -0.36 -6.33
N PRO A 18 23.67 -1.57 -5.75
CA PRO A 18 22.65 -2.08 -4.83
C PRO A 18 22.44 -1.16 -3.60
N PHE A 19 23.40 -0.28 -3.30
CA PHE A 19 23.36 0.66 -2.19
C PHE A 19 22.82 2.04 -2.58
N TYR A 20 22.48 2.28 -3.85
CA TYR A 20 22.02 3.59 -4.35
C TYR A 20 20.84 4.16 -3.55
N PHE A 21 19.97 3.29 -3.04
CA PHE A 21 18.79 3.66 -2.24
C PHE A 21 18.92 3.38 -0.72
N MET A 22 20.01 2.73 -0.27
CA MET A 22 20.17 2.27 1.12
C MET A 22 20.25 3.40 2.17
N PRO A 23 20.99 4.51 1.93
CA PRO A 23 21.21 5.53 2.96
C PRO A 23 19.98 6.32 3.40
N ALA A 24 18.83 6.18 2.73
CA ALA A 24 17.70 7.07 2.94
C ALA A 24 16.33 6.37 2.98
N ILE A 25 16.25 5.08 3.32
CA ILE A 25 14.95 4.40 3.50
C ILE A 25 14.08 5.18 4.50
N HIS A 26 13.13 5.97 4.00
CA HIS A 26 12.23 6.75 4.84
C HIS A 26 11.16 5.84 5.43
N MET A 27 10.68 6.16 6.63
CA MET A 27 9.49 5.52 7.16
C MET A 27 8.31 5.74 6.19
N CYS A 28 7.52 4.69 5.99
CA CYS A 28 6.29 4.78 5.22
C CYS A 28 5.33 5.75 5.90
N HIS A 29 4.51 6.49 5.14
CA HIS A 29 3.56 7.44 5.73
C HIS A 29 2.54 6.75 6.64
N THR A 30 2.30 5.46 6.42
CA THR A 30 1.46 4.57 7.21
C THR A 30 2.12 4.03 8.49
N ALA A 31 3.38 4.36 8.77
CA ALA A 31 4.11 3.79 9.91
C ALA A 31 3.48 4.12 11.28
N ASN A 32 2.72 5.21 11.36
CA ASN A 32 1.99 5.60 12.59
C ASN A 32 0.61 4.92 12.72
N ILE A 33 0.19 4.14 11.72
CA ILE A 33 -1.02 3.33 11.84
C ILE A 33 -0.66 2.10 12.68
N ILE A 34 -1.10 2.13 13.93
CA ILE A 34 -0.83 1.10 14.92
C ILE A 34 -1.48 -0.22 14.48
N ALA A 35 -0.67 -1.28 14.42
CA ALA A 35 -1.19 -2.63 14.18
C ALA A 35 -1.98 -3.10 15.41
N PRO A 36 -3.11 -3.78 15.23
CA PRO A 36 -3.74 -4.50 16.33
C PRO A 36 -2.81 -5.58 16.89
N ASP A 37 -2.92 -5.81 18.19
CA ASP A 37 -2.13 -6.79 18.93
C ASP A 37 -2.59 -8.21 18.59
N ILE A 38 -1.70 -9.00 18.00
CA ILE A 38 -1.98 -10.37 17.54
C ILE A 38 -2.05 -11.34 18.73
N ASP A 39 -1.48 -10.99 19.89
CA ASP A 39 -1.39 -11.85 21.07
C ASP A 39 -2.59 -11.71 22.03
N LYS A 40 -3.59 -10.87 21.69
CA LYS A 40 -4.76 -10.62 22.54
C LYS A 40 -5.83 -11.73 22.36
N PRO A 41 -6.39 -12.30 23.46
CA PRO A 41 -7.30 -13.46 23.37
C PRO A 41 -8.68 -13.11 22.79
N LEU A 42 -8.99 -13.71 21.63
CA LEU A 42 -10.06 -13.36 20.69
C LEU A 42 -11.51 -13.72 21.11
N SER A 43 -12.41 -12.76 20.91
CA SER A 43 -13.87 -12.74 21.02
C SER A 43 -14.42 -11.88 19.87
N LYS A 44 -15.71 -12.02 19.51
CA LYS A 44 -16.29 -11.39 18.30
C LYS A 44 -16.17 -9.84 18.22
N VAL A 45 -15.93 -9.15 19.34
CA VAL A 45 -15.71 -7.70 19.40
C VAL A 45 -14.26 -7.32 19.00
N GLU A 46 -13.35 -8.29 18.83
CA GLU A 46 -11.93 -8.06 18.58
C GLU A 46 -11.51 -7.98 17.11
N HIS A 47 -12.36 -8.34 16.15
CA HIS A 47 -11.98 -8.24 14.71
C HIS A 47 -12.15 -6.83 14.12
N THR A 48 -12.85 -5.96 14.83
CA THR A 48 -13.13 -4.58 14.41
C THR A 48 -11.86 -3.76 14.28
N ASP A 49 -10.85 -4.01 15.12
CA ASP A 49 -9.55 -3.34 15.05
C ASP A 49 -8.74 -3.77 13.81
N ASP A 50 -8.76 -5.05 13.45
CA ASP A 50 -8.12 -5.59 12.23
C ASP A 50 -8.75 -5.01 10.95
N LEU A 51 -10.09 -5.00 10.91
CA LEU A 51 -10.84 -4.42 9.80
C LEU A 51 -10.58 -2.92 9.68
N THR A 52 -10.61 -2.19 10.80
CA THR A 52 -10.26 -0.76 10.85
C THR A 52 -8.84 -0.53 10.34
N PHE A 53 -7.88 -1.33 10.80
CA PHE A 53 -6.49 -1.24 10.37
C PHE A 53 -6.35 -1.38 8.84
N MET A 54 -6.96 -2.40 8.24
CA MET A 54 -6.94 -2.61 6.79
C MET A 54 -7.60 -1.46 6.03
N VAL A 55 -8.77 -0.98 6.48
CA VAL A 55 -9.48 0.15 5.85
C VAL A 55 -8.62 1.42 5.90
N ARG A 56 -8.00 1.73 7.06
CA ARG A 56 -7.12 2.90 7.21
C ARG A 56 -5.92 2.82 6.25
N LEU A 57 -5.29 1.66 6.10
CA LEU A 57 -4.22 1.47 5.13
C LEU A 57 -4.71 1.74 3.69
N LEU A 58 -5.82 1.13 3.28
CA LEU A 58 -6.37 1.30 1.93
C LEU A 58 -6.69 2.76 1.61
N TYR A 59 -7.31 3.48 2.55
CA TYR A 59 -7.56 4.91 2.42
C TYR A 59 -6.27 5.73 2.29
N SER A 60 -5.26 5.41 3.09
CA SER A 60 -3.96 6.09 3.09
C SER A 60 -3.22 5.96 1.76
N TRP A 61 -3.56 4.98 0.93
CA TRP A 61 -2.91 4.71 -0.35
C TRP A 61 -3.61 5.35 -1.56
N ASN A 62 -4.80 5.95 -1.40
CA ASN A 62 -5.56 6.54 -2.51
C ASN A 62 -4.79 7.64 -3.26
N GLU A 63 -4.32 8.66 -2.53
CA GLU A 63 -3.55 9.77 -3.10
C GLU A 63 -2.18 9.33 -3.64
N PRO A 64 -1.34 8.59 -2.89
CA PRO A 64 -0.06 8.10 -3.40
C PRO A 64 -0.20 7.29 -4.70
N LEU A 65 -1.16 6.36 -4.78
CA LEU A 65 -1.35 5.51 -5.96
C LEU A 65 -1.83 6.31 -7.18
N PHE A 66 -2.73 7.27 -6.97
CA PHE A 66 -3.18 8.17 -8.02
C PHE A 66 -2.00 8.96 -8.62
N HIS A 67 -1.19 9.57 -7.77
CA HIS A 67 -0.05 10.36 -8.20
C HIS A 67 1.07 9.51 -8.79
N LEU A 68 1.35 8.33 -8.22
CA LEU A 68 2.31 7.38 -8.75
C LEU A 68 1.91 6.91 -10.15
N SER A 69 0.64 6.53 -10.37
CA SER A 69 0.15 6.13 -11.69
C SER A 69 0.26 7.23 -12.73
N ARG A 70 0.08 8.50 -12.35
CA ARG A 70 0.26 9.64 -13.26
C ARG A 70 1.74 9.87 -13.59
N LYS A 71 2.61 9.87 -12.57
CA LYS A 71 4.05 10.10 -12.73
C LYS A 71 4.68 9.02 -13.61
N THR A 72 4.38 7.75 -13.37
CA THR A 72 4.93 6.65 -14.17
C THR A 72 4.43 6.66 -15.61
N TYR A 73 3.22 7.17 -15.86
CA TYR A 73 2.72 7.37 -17.22
C TYR A 73 3.48 8.47 -17.98
N GLN A 74 3.88 9.54 -17.29
CA GLN A 74 4.62 10.67 -17.87
C GLN A 74 6.10 10.33 -18.16
N LEU A 75 6.68 9.39 -17.41
CA LEU A 75 8.06 8.97 -17.58
C LEU A 75 8.15 7.88 -18.66
N ASN A 76 8.53 8.30 -19.87
CA ASN A 76 8.69 7.41 -21.04
C ASN A 76 9.72 6.29 -20.80
N GLU A 77 10.66 6.52 -19.90
CA GLU A 77 11.73 5.59 -19.52
C GLU A 77 11.23 4.29 -18.88
N PHE A 78 10.03 4.29 -18.30
CA PHE A 78 9.43 3.05 -17.81
C PHE A 78 8.93 2.18 -18.96
N SER A 79 8.97 0.86 -18.78
CA SER A 79 8.35 -0.04 -19.75
C SER A 79 6.83 0.15 -19.76
N ALA A 80 6.20 -0.11 -20.91
CA ALA A 80 4.74 -0.11 -21.00
C ALA A 80 4.12 -1.13 -20.03
N HIS A 81 4.80 -2.26 -19.80
CA HIS A 81 4.41 -3.26 -18.81
C HIS A 81 4.36 -2.66 -17.40
N PHE A 82 5.44 -2.03 -16.94
CA PHE A 82 5.49 -1.41 -15.61
C PHE A 82 4.39 -0.35 -15.42
N ARG A 83 4.18 0.52 -16.41
CA ARG A 83 3.08 1.51 -16.38
C ARG A 83 1.70 0.85 -16.23
N ASN A 84 1.47 -0.23 -16.97
CA ASN A 84 0.21 -0.96 -16.92
C ASN A 84 0.01 -1.67 -15.58
N GLU A 85 1.07 -2.22 -14.98
CA GLU A 85 1.03 -2.82 -13.64
C GLU A 85 0.66 -1.81 -12.57
N ILE A 86 1.30 -0.63 -12.52
CA ILE A 86 0.96 0.41 -11.55
C ILE A 86 -0.50 0.85 -11.70
N LYS A 87 -0.97 1.01 -12.93
CA LYS A 87 -2.38 1.33 -13.23
C LYS A 87 -3.32 0.21 -12.80
N HIS A 88 -2.93 -1.05 -12.97
CA HIS A 88 -3.68 -2.21 -12.50
C HIS A 88 -3.80 -2.21 -10.98
N ILE A 89 -2.67 -2.07 -10.26
CA ILE A 89 -2.62 -2.03 -8.80
C ILE A 89 -3.47 -0.90 -8.25
N THR A 90 -3.39 0.30 -8.84
CA THR A 90 -4.22 1.46 -8.45
C THR A 90 -5.72 1.14 -8.56
N ARG A 91 -6.13 0.41 -9.60
CA ARG A 91 -7.53 -0.01 -9.78
C ARG A 91 -7.94 -1.10 -8.80
N GLN A 92 -7.09 -2.10 -8.57
CA GLN A 92 -7.40 -3.19 -7.65
C GLN A 92 -7.44 -2.73 -6.20
N SER A 93 -6.54 -1.84 -5.78
CA SER A 93 -6.57 -1.23 -4.45
C SER A 93 -7.90 -0.52 -4.19
N LYS A 94 -8.40 0.28 -5.15
CA LYS A 94 -9.72 0.91 -5.05
C LYS A 94 -10.88 -0.08 -5.01
N LYS A 95 -10.79 -1.20 -5.73
CA LYS A 95 -11.82 -2.26 -5.68
C LYS A 95 -11.81 -2.95 -4.32
N LEU A 96 -10.62 -3.31 -3.83
CA LEU A 96 -10.44 -3.93 -2.52
C LEU A 96 -10.96 -3.03 -1.41
N GLN A 97 -10.66 -1.72 -1.47
CA GLN A 97 -11.22 -0.74 -0.52
C GLN A 97 -12.74 -0.79 -0.46
N LYS A 98 -13.44 -0.77 -1.60
CA LYS A 98 -14.91 -0.84 -1.64
C LYS A 98 -15.48 -2.13 -1.05
N VAL A 99 -14.82 -3.26 -1.35
CA VAL A 99 -15.20 -4.55 -0.77
C VAL A 99 -15.01 -4.51 0.74
N MET A 100 -13.86 -4.01 1.22
CA MET A 100 -13.57 -3.89 2.64
C MET A 100 -14.50 -2.93 3.36
N GLU A 101 -14.90 -1.81 2.76
CA GLU A 101 -15.93 -0.92 3.31
C GLU A 101 -17.26 -1.65 3.49
N THR A 102 -17.67 -2.41 2.48
CA THR A 102 -18.91 -3.19 2.52
C THR A 102 -18.86 -4.24 3.62
N VAL A 103 -17.77 -5.03 3.69
CA VAL A 103 -17.58 -6.05 4.72
C VAL A 103 -17.54 -5.41 6.10
N THR A 104 -16.71 -4.40 6.30
CA THR A 104 -16.50 -3.76 7.59
C THR A 104 -17.78 -3.12 8.13
N SER A 105 -18.59 -2.51 7.25
CA SER A 105 -19.88 -1.92 7.65
C SER A 105 -20.89 -2.92 8.21
N GLN A 106 -20.73 -4.22 7.92
CA GLN A 106 -21.57 -5.27 8.52
C GLN A 106 -21.18 -5.59 9.96
N PHE A 107 -19.93 -5.27 10.36
CA PHE A 107 -19.43 -5.43 11.72
C PHE A 107 -19.62 -4.16 12.55
N ASP A 108 -19.16 -3.04 12.02
CA ASP A 108 -19.34 -1.71 12.62
C ASP A 108 -19.39 -0.63 11.52
N PRO A 109 -20.56 -0.01 11.30
CA PRO A 109 -20.71 1.04 10.30
C PRO A 109 -19.97 2.34 10.65
N GLU A 110 -19.59 2.57 11.91
CA GLU A 110 -18.86 3.80 12.28
C GLU A 110 -17.42 3.78 11.74
N ILE A 111 -16.84 2.61 11.49
CA ILE A 111 -15.48 2.47 10.91
C ILE A 111 -15.38 3.17 9.56
N THR A 112 -16.41 3.04 8.69
CA THR A 112 -16.35 3.57 7.32
C THR A 112 -16.85 5.00 7.20
N LYS A 113 -17.48 5.55 8.24
CA LYS A 113 -18.10 6.88 8.24
C LYS A 113 -17.08 8.01 8.34
N ASN A 114 -16.05 7.84 9.18
CA ASN A 114 -14.98 8.81 9.40
C ASN A 114 -13.63 8.10 9.53
N VAL A 115 -13.12 7.54 8.43
CA VAL A 115 -11.84 6.82 8.42
C VAL A 115 -10.69 7.79 8.72
N ASP A 116 -10.01 7.61 9.85
CA ASP A 116 -8.77 8.30 10.17
C ASP A 116 -7.59 7.64 9.42
N TYR A 117 -7.21 8.17 8.26
CA TYR A 117 -6.14 7.63 7.43
C TYR A 117 -4.87 8.47 7.51
N ALA A 118 -3.71 7.84 7.26
CA ALA A 118 -2.43 8.53 7.24
C ALA A 118 -2.32 9.43 6.00
N VAL A 119 -2.05 10.71 6.23
CA VAL A 119 -1.82 11.69 5.16
C VAL A 119 -0.44 11.48 4.55
N TRP A 120 -0.40 11.36 3.23
CA TRP A 120 0.85 11.30 2.47
C TRP A 120 1.29 12.70 2.03
N THR A 121 2.53 13.06 2.35
CA THR A 121 3.12 14.39 2.06
C THR A 121 4.24 14.34 1.02
N GLY A 122 4.47 13.19 0.37
CA GLY A 122 5.59 12.97 -0.55
C GLY A 122 5.41 13.50 -1.98
N LEU A 123 4.33 14.23 -2.27
CA LEU A 123 4.04 14.74 -3.61
C LEU A 123 5.15 15.62 -4.20
N PRO A 124 5.77 16.56 -3.46
CA PRO A 124 6.83 17.40 -4.00
C PRO A 124 8.04 16.58 -4.48
N SER A 125 8.46 15.57 -3.70
CA SER A 125 9.56 14.69 -4.07
C SER A 125 9.23 13.86 -5.30
N LEU A 126 8.00 13.34 -5.41
CA LEU A 126 7.54 12.59 -6.58
C LEU A 126 7.49 13.45 -7.86
N GLN A 127 7.13 14.73 -7.74
CA GLN A 127 7.04 15.65 -8.87
C GLN A 127 8.34 16.41 -9.17
N SER A 128 9.39 16.19 -8.39
CA SER A 128 10.70 16.82 -8.59
C SER A 128 11.20 16.67 -10.03
N THR A 129 11.82 17.74 -10.54
CA THR A 129 12.54 17.74 -11.81
C THR A 129 13.94 17.13 -11.66
N ASN A 130 14.45 17.02 -10.44
CA ASN A 130 15.66 16.25 -10.16
C ASN A 130 15.32 14.76 -10.28
N GLU A 131 15.92 14.11 -11.27
CA GLU A 131 15.69 12.71 -11.62
C GLU A 131 15.91 11.79 -10.41
N GLN A 132 17.05 11.92 -9.72
CA GLN A 132 17.37 11.12 -8.55
C GLN A 132 16.34 11.28 -7.44
N THR A 133 15.90 12.50 -7.10
CA THR A 133 14.85 12.74 -6.11
C THR A 133 13.52 12.10 -6.51
N SER A 134 13.13 12.24 -7.78
CA SER A 134 11.88 11.69 -8.32
C SER A 134 11.90 10.16 -8.30
N LEU A 135 12.98 9.55 -8.78
CA LEU A 135 13.19 8.11 -8.76
C LEU A 135 13.20 7.57 -7.33
N PHE A 136 13.89 8.26 -6.44
CA PHE A 136 13.93 7.90 -5.03
C PHE A 136 12.55 7.91 -4.35
N ALA A 137 11.71 8.89 -4.68
CA ALA A 137 10.33 8.94 -4.21
C ALA A 137 9.48 7.78 -4.76
N ILE A 138 9.65 7.42 -6.03
CA ILE A 138 8.99 6.27 -6.65
C ILE A 138 9.39 4.97 -5.96
N TYR A 139 10.69 4.75 -5.76
CA TYR A 139 11.22 3.56 -5.08
C TYR A 139 10.62 3.39 -3.69
N ASN A 140 10.66 4.44 -2.86
CA ASN A 140 10.11 4.39 -1.51
C ASN A 140 8.61 4.13 -1.50
N LEU A 141 7.85 4.74 -2.42
CA LEU A 141 6.41 4.45 -2.55
C LEU A 141 6.15 2.99 -2.88
N LEU A 142 6.89 2.40 -3.83
CA LEU A 142 6.71 0.99 -4.20
C LEU A 142 7.09 0.04 -3.06
N ARG A 143 8.18 0.34 -2.35
CA ARG A 143 8.62 -0.44 -1.19
C ARG A 143 7.56 -0.42 -0.09
N CYS A 144 7.07 0.77 0.26
CA CYS A 144 6.03 0.94 1.27
C CYS A 144 4.70 0.29 0.86
N LEU A 145 4.33 0.40 -0.41
CA LEU A 145 3.13 -0.24 -0.93
C LEU A 145 3.23 -1.76 -0.83
N SER A 146 4.39 -2.32 -1.17
CA SER A 146 4.65 -3.76 -1.02
C SER A 146 4.49 -4.21 0.43
N TRP A 147 5.07 -3.44 1.36
CA TRP A 147 4.95 -3.71 2.79
C TRP A 147 3.50 -3.72 3.27
N ASP A 148 2.74 -2.66 2.98
CA ASP A 148 1.36 -2.54 3.44
C ASP A 148 0.40 -3.51 2.77
N LEU A 149 0.59 -3.81 1.47
CA LEU A 149 -0.23 -4.82 0.79
C LEU A 149 0.04 -6.23 1.34
N ASN A 150 1.28 -6.56 1.72
CA ASN A 150 1.56 -7.84 2.38
C ASN A 150 0.90 -7.92 3.76
N ARG A 151 0.84 -6.81 4.50
CA ARG A 151 0.09 -6.76 5.78
C ARG A 151 -1.40 -7.00 5.53
N ILE A 152 -2.02 -6.28 4.59
CA ILE A 152 -3.43 -6.46 4.21
C ILE A 152 -3.70 -7.91 3.80
N ASP A 153 -2.86 -8.50 2.93
CA ASP A 153 -3.00 -9.90 2.50
C ASP A 153 -2.94 -10.88 3.70
N GLY A 154 -2.03 -10.66 4.64
CA GLY A 154 -1.92 -11.45 5.87
C GLY A 154 -3.19 -11.39 6.73
N TYR A 155 -3.70 -10.18 6.99
CA TYR A 155 -4.94 -9.99 7.76
C TYR A 155 -6.15 -10.58 7.04
N LEU A 156 -6.26 -10.43 5.71
CA LEU A 156 -7.35 -11.03 4.93
C LEU A 156 -7.34 -12.55 5.01
N LYS A 157 -6.18 -13.19 4.83
CA LYS A 157 -6.06 -14.65 4.94
C LYS A 157 -6.45 -15.15 6.33
N TRP A 158 -5.97 -14.46 7.36
CA TRP A 158 -6.32 -14.79 8.73
C TRP A 158 -7.83 -14.63 8.97
N PHE A 159 -8.42 -13.51 8.53
CA PHE A 159 -9.85 -13.24 8.69
C PHE A 159 -10.73 -14.26 7.97
N LEU A 160 -10.36 -14.66 6.75
CA LEU A 160 -11.04 -15.72 5.99
C LEU A 160 -10.93 -17.09 6.67
N CYS A 161 -9.77 -17.42 7.25
CA CYS A 161 -9.58 -18.66 8.00
C CYS A 161 -10.45 -18.68 9.28
N VAL A 162 -10.49 -17.59 10.05
CA VAL A 162 -11.26 -17.50 11.30
C VAL A 162 -12.77 -17.54 11.07
N LEU A 163 -13.28 -16.84 10.04
CA LEU A 163 -14.73 -16.71 9.81
C LEU A 163 -15.29 -17.73 8.79
N GLY A 164 -14.50 -18.08 7.78
CA GLY A 164 -14.92 -18.95 6.68
C GLY A 164 -14.46 -20.39 6.83
N GLY A 165 -13.49 -20.68 7.71
CA GLY A 165 -12.87 -22.00 7.82
C GLY A 165 -11.96 -22.37 6.64
N GLU A 166 -11.62 -21.40 5.79
CA GLU A 166 -10.72 -21.56 4.65
C GLU A 166 -9.29 -21.17 5.06
N CYS A 167 -8.51 -22.19 5.39
CA CYS A 167 -7.07 -22.14 5.68
C CYS A 167 -6.36 -23.11 4.71
#